data_AF-X1DVT2-F1
#
_entry.id   AF-X1DVT2-F1
#
_cell.length_a   1.000
_cell.length_b   1.000
_cell.length_c   1.000
_cell.angle_alpha   90.00
_cell.angle_beta   90.00
_cell.angle_gamma   90.00
#
_symmetry.space_group_name_H-M   'P 1'
#
loop_
_entity.id
_entity.type
_entity.pdbx_description
1 polymer ?
#
loop_
_entity_poly.entity_id
_entity_poly.type
_entity_poly.pdbx_seq_one_letter_code
_entity_poly.pdbx_strand_id
1 'polypeptide(L)' 'MQTLISQIEALLDGSLHTLVDNHAQTYANVLVEHFEPTTPIRSGRGLWCEYFIRYRQLP' A
#
# COMPACT_ATOMS: atom_id res chain seq x y z
N MET A 1 -9.69 12.51 -4.31
CA MET A 1 -9.86 11.51 -3.23
C MET A 1 -9.74 10.09 -3.78
N GLN A 2 -10.32 9.80 -4.95
CA GLN A 2 -10.25 8.51 -5.63
C GLN A 2 -8.82 8.10 -6.07
N THR A 3 -7.94 9.05 -6.35
CA THR A 3 -6.63 8.79 -6.97
C THR A 3 -5.64 8.02 -6.09
N LEU A 4 -5.58 8.25 -4.77
CA LEU A 4 -4.57 7.61 -3.92
C LEU A 4 -4.92 6.14 -3.62
N ILE A 5 -6.18 5.86 -3.27
CA ILE A 5 -6.63 4.48 -3.10
C ILE A 5 -6.48 3.72 -4.41
N SER A 6 -6.88 4.30 -5.55
CA SER A 6 -6.70 3.64 -6.84
C SER A 6 -5.23 3.43 -7.22
N GLN A 7 -4.30 4.27 -6.75
CA GLN A 7 -2.87 4.04 -6.92
C GLN A 7 -2.36 2.89 -6.06
N ILE A 8 -2.89 2.70 -4.85
CA ILE A 8 -2.52 1.56 -3.99
C ILE A 8 -3.19 0.27 -4.48
N GLU A 9 -4.45 0.34 -4.92
CA GLU A 9 -5.14 -0.75 -5.59
C GLU A 9 -4.43 -1.15 -6.89
N ALA A 10 -3.80 -0.20 -7.59
CA ALA A 10 -2.96 -0.51 -8.75
C ALA A 10 -1.71 -1.34 -8.40
N LEU A 11 -1.33 -1.47 -7.12
CA LEU A 11 -0.30 -2.40 -6.70
C LEU A 11 -0.83 -3.84 -6.53
N LEU A 12 -2.15 -4.04 -6.57
CA LEU A 12 -2.81 -5.36 -6.64
C LEU A 12 -2.89 -5.85 -8.10
N ASP A 13 -1.83 -5.63 -8.88
CA ASP A 13 -1.76 -5.93 -10.31
C ASP A 13 -1.19 -7.33 -10.62
N GLY A 14 -0.79 -8.07 -9.59
CA GLY A 14 -0.11 -9.35 -9.75
C GLY A 14 1.39 -9.22 -10.06
N SER A 15 1.91 -7.99 -10.13
CA SER A 15 3.34 -7.72 -10.34
C SER A 15 4.10 -7.68 -9.01
N LEU A 16 5.42 -7.83 -9.11
CA LEU A 16 6.30 -7.65 -7.96
C LEU A 16 6.71 -6.19 -7.82
N HIS A 17 6.61 -5.69 -6.60
CA HIS A 17 6.90 -4.31 -6.23
C HIS A 17 8.06 -4.26 -5.23
N THR A 18 8.68 -3.09 -5.15
CA THR A 18 9.61 -2.75 -4.06
C THR A 18 8.89 -1.80 -3.12
N LEU A 19 8.86 -2.16 -1.84
CA LEU A 19 8.20 -1.38 -0.80
C LEU A 19 9.24 -0.84 0.18
N VAL A 20 9.00 0.35 0.70
CA VAL A 20 9.84 0.98 1.72
C VAL A 20 8.94 1.33 2.90
N ASP A 21 9.30 0.89 4.10
CA ASP A 21 8.56 1.20 5.30
C ASP A 21 8.97 2.54 5.94
N ASN A 22 8.31 2.89 7.03
CA ASN A 22 8.58 4.10 7.83
C ASN A 22 9.92 4.06 8.60
N HIS A 23 10.58 2.91 8.66
CA HIS A 23 11.93 2.73 9.21
C HIS A 23 13.02 2.76 8.12
N ALA A 24 12.65 3.11 6.88
CA ALA A 24 13.50 3.09 5.69
C ALA A 24 14.03 1.69 5.31
N GLN A 25 13.40 0.63 5.80
CA GLN A 25 13.69 -0.73 5.39
C GLN A 25 13.04 -0.99 4.03
N THR A 26 13.84 -1.56 3.12
CA THR A 26 13.40 -1.88 1.75
C THR A 26 13.09 -3.36 1.63
N TYR A 27 11.90 -3.67 1.10
CA TYR A 27 11.42 -5.01 0.80
C TYR A 27 11.27 -5.13 -0.72
N ALA A 28 12.19 -5.84 -1.36
CA ALA A 28 12.13 -6.15 -2.78
C ALA A 28 11.32 -7.44 -3.03
N ASN A 29 10.86 -7.63 -4.28
CA ASN A 29 10.12 -8.80 -4.72
C ASN A 29 8.85 -9.09 -3.88
N VAL A 30 8.10 -8.03 -3.58
CA VAL A 30 6.89 -8.13 -2.78
C VAL A 30 5.67 -8.12 -3.68
N LEU A 31 4.81 -9.12 -3.52
CA LEU A 31 3.48 -9.14 -4.09
C LEU A 31 2.48 -8.54 -3.09
N VAL A 32 1.70 -7.56 -3.51
CA VAL A 32 0.57 -7.06 -2.71
C VAL A 32 -0.63 -7.95 -2.98
N GLU A 33 -1.17 -8.57 -1.94
CA GLU A 33 -2.30 -9.52 -2.08
C GLU A 33 -3.63 -8.89 -1.66
N HIS A 34 -3.60 -7.93 -0.74
CA HIS A 34 -4.81 -7.30 -0.20
C HIS A 34 -4.49 -5.93 0.36
N PHE A 35 -5.34 -4.95 0.10
CA PHE A 35 -5.28 -3.62 0.71
C PHE A 35 -6.70 -3.18 1.09
N GLU A 36 -6.86 -2.71 2.33
CA GLU A 36 -8.15 -2.25 2.83
C GLU A 36 -7.99 -1.11 3.84
N PRO A 37 -8.56 0.08 3.57
CA PRO A 37 -8.63 1.15 4.56
C PRO A 37 -9.52 0.74 5.74
N THR A 38 -9.01 0.83 6.97
CA THR A 38 -9.78 0.53 8.19
C THR A 38 -10.48 1.76 8.76
N THR A 39 -10.12 2.95 8.27
CA THR A 39 -10.75 4.23 8.64
C THR A 39 -11.06 5.06 7.40
N PRO A 40 -12.06 5.97 7.45
CA PRO A 40 -12.31 6.90 6.37
C PRO A 40 -11.06 7.74 6.07
N ILE A 41 -10.78 7.97 4.78
CA ILE A 41 -9.69 8.86 4.38
C ILE A 41 -9.96 10.26 4.91
N ARG A 42 -8.96 10.82 5.59
CA ARG A 42 -8.98 12.18 6.09
C ARG A 42 -8.02 13.04 5.26
N SER A 43 -8.48 14.23 4.92
CA SER A 43 -7.70 15.24 4.21
C SER A 43 -7.19 16.30 5.19
N GLY A 44 -5.88 16.47 5.28
CA GLY A 44 -5.21 17.53 6.04
C GLY A 44 -4.13 18.21 5.19
N ARG A 45 -2.87 18.21 5.64
CA ARG A 45 -1.71 18.57 4.79
C ARG A 45 -1.34 17.50 3.76
N GLY A 46 -2.00 16.35 3.84
CA GLY A 46 -1.91 15.22 2.92
C GLY A 46 -3.15 14.34 3.10
N LEU A 47 -3.20 13.21 2.40
CA LEU A 47 -4.22 12.19 2.60
C LEU A 47 -3.72 11.15 3.59
N TRP A 48 -4.54 10.81 4.58
CA TRP A 48 -4.19 9.80 5.56
C TRP A 48 -5.40 8.93 5.95
N CYS A 49 -5.15 7.65 6.16
CA CYS A 49 -6.07 6.67 6.71
C CYS A 49 -5.24 5.60 7.42
N GLU A 50 -5.82 4.99 8.44
CA GLU A 50 -5.40 3.67 8.86
C GLU A 50 -5.82 2.64 7.81
N TYR A 51 -4.97 1.64 7.59
CA TYR A 51 -5.21 0.59 6.60
C TYR A 51 -4.62 -0.74 7.07
N PHE A 52 -5.19 -1.82 6.57
CA PHE A 52 -4.61 -3.15 6.61
C PHE A 52 -4.09 -3.50 5.22
N ILE A 53 -2.88 -4.06 5.17
CA ILE A 53 -2.28 -4.52 3.93
C ILE A 53 -1.61 -5.87 4.15
N ARG A 54 -1.76 -6.77 3.18
CA ARG A 54 -1.11 -8.08 3.17
C ARG A 54 -0.13 -8.16 2.02
N TYR A 55 1.07 -8.57 2.35
CA TYR A 55 2.17 -8.74 1.42
C TYR A 55 2.69 -10.17 1.47
N ARG A 56 3.13 -10.68 0.32
CA ARG A 56 3.92 -11.91 0.23
C ARG A 56 5.26 -11.59 -0.40
N GLN A 57 6.33 -11.77 0.35
CA GLN A 57 7.68 -11.70 -0.18
C GLN A 57 7.99 -13.02 -0.90
N LEU A 58 8.38 -12.93 -2.17
CA LEU A 58 8.85 -14.09 -2.93
C LEU A 58 10.38 -14.22 -2.83
N PRO A 59 10.92 -15.45 -2.93
CA PRO A 59 12.36 -15.69 -2.93
C PRO A 59 13.10 -14.98 -4.06
#